data_AF-A0A812J5G6-F1
#
_entry.id   AF-A0A812J5G6-F1
#
_cell.length_a   1.000
_cell.length_b   1.000
_cell.length_c   1.000
_cell.angle_alpha   90.00
_cell.angle_beta   90.00
_cell.angle_gamma   90.00
#
_symmetry.space_group_name_H-M   'P 1'
#
loop_
_entity.id
_entity.type
_entity.pdbx_description
1 polymer ?
#
loop_
_entity_poly.entity_id
_entity_poly.type
_entity_poly.pdbx_seq_one_letter_code
_entity_poly.pdbx_strand_id
1 'polypeptide(L)'
;MGQQIQPAGKAIALDLPAGIDASRRWKYLCVCNVNGKAVAVPFFGEKILVVDPATSQASAIDLPAGIDASRERKYESVCSVNGKAVAVPGYGEKILVVDPATGQASAIDLPAGIDAGRACKYGSVCNVNGKAVAVPCDAEKILVVDPATGQASAVDLPAGIDASRACKYESVCSVNGKAVAVPGYGENILVVDPATGQASAIDLPAGIDASRRWKYESVCIVNGKAVAVPRDAEKILVVDPATSQASAIDLPAGIDASRAVAVPRAAEKILIVDLPQSTVFSLSLHQSAVQHTPVFAELVAALLSYWVYTDEPEPPHLENASMQVHRVVQPGEFGSAVKIATVTADLPAGKVLYVAFKGTSYILDFLNWNLELHHTMTQDPDFFVHGGAAGTVQAVSFWLEQSLLERLKTARENGVRSVIFTGHSLGGMYAALLFYIFWKKKKDGASKDVVSLLSDFDVRCVTFGSPMVFGGDSPQAQAFKEFAAKGAVNYINENDPCPRAWGTINLRQFVEVATKSVQKGLVDQLGSVKGFVASQVVAAAAQHFLNRPDFYLLEDFAKPYQHFAELKVLSSHRQVARWKEFQLTPDCLKDHSVMAYVTRLFDAFDDSRPECHVHTQTARTVLRGGA
;
A
#
# COMPACT_ATOMS: atom_id res chain seq x y z
N MET A 1 -9.98 6.82 40.25
CA MET A 1 -8.57 6.37 40.27
C MET A 1 -8.18 6.06 38.84
N GLY A 2 -7.05 6.58 38.35
CA GLY A 2 -6.62 6.27 36.98
C GLY A 2 -5.95 4.89 36.90
N GLN A 3 -6.41 4.04 35.99
CA GLN A 3 -5.64 2.86 35.60
C GLN A 3 -4.52 3.30 34.65
N GLN A 4 -3.26 3.06 35.03
CA GLN A 4 -2.16 3.11 34.07
C GLN A 4 -2.35 1.96 33.08
N ILE A 5 -2.53 2.29 31.80
CA ILE A 5 -2.40 1.31 30.72
C ILE A 5 -0.91 0.97 30.63
N GLN A 6 -0.49 -0.14 31.23
CA GLN A 6 0.85 -0.68 31.03
C GLN A 6 0.91 -1.35 29.65
N PRO A 7 1.79 -0.90 28.72
CA PRO A 7 2.02 -1.64 27.48
C PRO A 7 2.73 -2.96 27.82
N ALA A 8 2.08 -4.09 27.57
CA ALA A 8 2.57 -5.43 27.93
C ALA A 8 3.70 -5.95 27.00
N GLY A 9 4.63 -5.07 26.62
CA GLY A 9 5.86 -5.43 25.92
C GLY A 9 6.86 -6.05 26.89
N LYS A 10 6.81 -7.38 27.05
CA LYS A 10 7.77 -8.10 27.92
C LYS A 10 9.16 -8.08 27.27
N ALA A 11 10.06 -7.24 27.77
CA ALA A 11 11.45 -7.24 27.35
C ALA A 11 12.10 -8.60 27.68
N ILE A 12 12.77 -9.19 26.70
CA ILE A 12 13.49 -10.47 26.83
C ILE A 12 14.98 -10.18 26.69
N ALA A 13 15.76 -10.52 27.71
CA ALA A 13 17.21 -10.52 27.62
C ALA A 13 17.66 -11.82 26.92
N LEU A 14 18.57 -11.69 25.94
CA LEU A 14 19.18 -12.81 25.23
C LEU A 14 20.70 -12.72 25.38
N ASP A 15 21.34 -13.86 25.64
CA ASP A 15 22.80 -13.95 25.61
C ASP A 15 23.32 -13.74 24.17
N LEU A 16 24.51 -13.15 24.05
CA LEU A 16 25.16 -12.99 22.75
C LEU A 16 25.67 -14.35 22.25
N PRO A 17 25.41 -14.73 20.99
CA PRO A 17 25.86 -15.99 20.43
C PRO A 17 27.40 -16.06 20.33
N ALA A 18 27.92 -17.27 20.39
CA ALA A 18 29.36 -17.53 20.43
C ALA A 18 30.12 -16.88 19.25
N GLY A 19 31.25 -16.24 19.56
CA GLY A 19 32.04 -15.49 18.59
C GLY A 19 31.66 -14.01 18.43
N ILE A 20 30.72 -13.49 19.25
CA ILE A 20 30.53 -12.05 19.43
C ILE A 20 31.10 -11.65 20.79
N ASP A 21 32.20 -10.89 20.81
CA ASP A 21 32.77 -10.36 22.06
C ASP A 21 31.79 -9.40 22.74
N ALA A 22 31.32 -9.75 23.95
CA ALA A 22 30.43 -8.91 24.74
C ALA A 22 31.08 -7.55 25.13
N SER A 23 32.40 -7.50 25.32
CA SER A 23 33.12 -6.35 25.86
C SER A 23 33.30 -5.19 24.85
N ARG A 24 33.54 -5.49 23.56
CA ARG A 24 33.69 -4.48 22.50
C ARG A 24 32.46 -3.58 22.41
N ARG A 25 32.65 -2.26 22.51
CA ARG A 25 31.57 -1.26 22.34
C ARG A 25 31.32 -1.02 20.85
N TRP A 26 30.17 -0.45 20.51
CA TRP A 26 29.80 -0.09 19.12
C TRP A 26 29.87 -1.25 18.11
N LYS A 27 29.62 -2.50 18.53
CA LYS A 27 29.62 -3.68 17.64
C LYS A 27 28.74 -3.49 16.40
N TYR A 28 27.55 -2.93 16.61
CA TYR A 28 26.51 -2.74 15.60
C TYR A 28 26.03 -1.28 15.70
N LEU A 29 25.93 -0.58 14.57
CA LEU A 29 25.39 0.78 14.50
C LEU A 29 23.95 0.78 13.96
N CYS A 30 23.67 -0.03 12.94
CA CYS A 30 22.34 -0.17 12.35
C CYS A 30 21.86 -1.62 12.30
N VAL A 31 20.53 -1.75 12.25
CA VAL A 31 19.77 -2.99 12.21
C VAL A 31 18.55 -2.80 11.30
N CYS A 32 18.17 -3.83 10.55
CA CYS A 32 16.92 -3.83 9.77
C CYS A 32 16.09 -5.09 10.03
N ASN A 33 14.76 -4.99 9.87
CA ASN A 33 13.89 -6.17 9.88
C ASN A 33 13.92 -6.86 8.51
N VAL A 34 14.19 -8.16 8.50
CA VAL A 34 14.18 -9.01 7.32
C VAL A 34 13.36 -10.26 7.65
N ASN A 35 12.17 -10.37 7.05
CA ASN A 35 11.25 -11.49 7.24
C ASN A 35 10.95 -11.79 8.73
N GLY A 36 10.79 -10.74 9.55
CA GLY A 36 10.53 -10.84 11.00
C GLY A 36 11.79 -10.88 11.87
N LYS A 37 12.96 -11.24 11.32
CA LYS A 37 14.23 -11.27 12.05
C LYS A 37 14.91 -9.90 12.03
N ALA A 38 15.57 -9.52 13.11
CA ALA A 38 16.42 -8.33 13.18
C ALA A 38 17.85 -8.70 12.75
N VAL A 39 18.36 -8.07 11.69
CA VAL A 39 19.73 -8.27 11.18
C VAL A 39 20.56 -7.03 11.48
N ALA A 40 21.52 -7.16 12.40
CA ALA A 40 22.40 -6.08 12.85
C ALA A 40 23.79 -6.22 12.21
N VAL A 41 24.24 -5.15 11.54
CA VAL A 41 25.42 -5.21 10.66
C VAL A 41 26.68 -4.69 11.36
N PRO A 42 27.84 -5.35 11.17
CA PRO A 42 29.02 -5.07 11.97
C PRO A 42 29.62 -3.70 11.68
N PHE A 43 29.63 -2.82 12.69
CA PHE A 43 30.33 -1.55 12.67
C PHE A 43 31.75 -1.75 13.23
N PHE A 44 31.87 -2.05 14.54
CA PHE A 44 33.09 -2.60 15.16
C PHE A 44 33.03 -4.11 15.39
N GLY A 45 31.88 -4.76 15.19
CA GLY A 45 31.73 -6.21 15.36
C GLY A 45 32.50 -7.01 14.30
N GLU A 46 32.90 -8.24 14.64
CA GLU A 46 33.61 -9.14 13.72
C GLU A 46 32.67 -10.15 13.03
N LYS A 47 31.44 -10.29 13.54
CA LYS A 47 30.36 -11.12 12.99
C LYS A 47 29.07 -10.32 12.87
N ILE A 48 28.21 -10.74 11.96
CA ILE A 48 26.83 -10.25 11.82
C ILE A 48 25.99 -10.87 12.94
N LEU A 49 25.11 -10.09 13.57
CA LEU A 49 24.16 -10.60 14.57
C LEU A 49 22.77 -10.69 13.92
N VAL A 50 22.15 -11.87 14.01
CA VAL A 50 20.74 -12.07 13.65
C VAL A 50 19.97 -12.45 14.92
N VAL A 51 18.87 -11.75 15.19
CA VAL A 51 17.94 -12.07 16.28
C VAL A 51 16.58 -12.41 15.69
N ASP A 52 15.99 -13.50 16.16
CA ASP A 52 14.62 -13.91 15.85
C ASP A 52 13.74 -13.68 17.10
N PRO A 53 12.90 -12.62 17.12
CA PRO A 53 12.02 -12.33 18.25
C PRO A 53 10.94 -13.39 18.47
N ALA A 54 10.53 -14.12 17.43
CA ALA A 54 9.44 -15.10 17.52
C ALA A 54 9.91 -16.39 18.20
N THR A 55 11.16 -16.79 17.99
CA THR A 55 11.78 -17.92 18.72
C THR A 55 12.55 -17.48 19.96
N SER A 56 12.77 -16.17 20.16
CA SER A 56 13.66 -15.63 21.19
C SER A 56 15.08 -16.21 21.13
N GLN A 57 15.64 -16.27 19.91
CA GLN A 57 16.98 -16.79 19.66
C GLN A 57 17.86 -15.75 18.96
N ALA A 58 19.17 -15.86 19.18
CA ALA A 58 20.19 -15.06 18.52
C ALA A 58 21.25 -15.97 17.90
N SER A 59 21.72 -15.63 16.70
CA SER A 59 22.79 -16.33 15.99
C SER A 59 23.82 -15.35 15.41
N ALA A 60 25.04 -15.82 15.25
CA ALA A 60 26.11 -15.09 14.58
C ALA A 60 26.34 -15.67 13.18
N ILE A 61 26.49 -14.80 12.18
CA ILE A 61 26.93 -15.18 10.83
C ILE A 61 28.32 -14.57 10.60
N ASP A 62 29.26 -15.38 10.15
CA ASP A 62 30.62 -14.95 9.83
C ASP A 62 30.66 -14.01 8.61
N LEU A 63 31.62 -13.08 8.59
CA LEU A 63 31.81 -12.20 7.44
C LEU A 63 32.36 -12.99 6.24
N PRO A 64 31.80 -12.80 5.04
CA PRO A 64 32.22 -13.53 3.85
C PRO A 64 33.60 -13.08 3.36
N ALA A 65 34.26 -13.97 2.60
CA ALA A 65 35.61 -13.75 2.09
C ALA A 65 35.74 -12.42 1.32
N GLY A 66 36.80 -11.66 1.60
CA GLY A 66 37.03 -10.33 1.04
C GLY A 66 36.45 -9.17 1.86
N ILE A 67 35.87 -9.42 3.04
CA ILE A 67 35.64 -8.39 4.07
C ILE A 67 36.58 -8.68 5.25
N ASP A 68 37.49 -7.75 5.55
CA ASP A 68 38.32 -7.80 6.75
C ASP A 68 37.46 -7.62 8.00
N ALA A 69 37.37 -8.65 8.85
CA ALA A 69 36.62 -8.60 10.09
C ALA A 69 37.20 -7.61 11.13
N SER A 70 38.52 -7.40 11.14
CA SER A 70 39.21 -6.57 12.13
C SER A 70 38.98 -5.07 11.93
N ARG A 71 38.77 -4.63 10.68
CA ARG A 71 38.49 -3.25 10.27
C ARG A 71 37.30 -2.65 11.03
N GLU A 72 37.41 -1.39 11.41
CA GLU A 72 36.35 -0.67 12.13
C GLU A 72 35.53 0.25 11.22
N ARG A 73 34.35 0.69 11.68
CA ARG A 73 33.34 1.46 10.91
C ARG A 73 32.97 0.81 9.56
N LYS A 74 32.87 -0.53 9.50
CA LYS A 74 32.68 -1.23 8.21
C LYS A 74 31.40 -0.82 7.49
N TYR A 75 30.25 -0.90 8.19
CA TYR A 75 28.93 -0.60 7.66
C TYR A 75 28.22 0.46 8.51
N GLU A 76 27.87 1.60 7.89
CA GLU A 76 27.16 2.70 8.57
C GLU A 76 25.64 2.47 8.59
N SER A 77 25.10 1.83 7.55
CA SER A 77 23.66 1.69 7.37
C SER A 77 23.28 0.39 6.66
N VAL A 78 22.04 -0.07 6.87
CA VAL A 78 21.50 -1.31 6.30
C VAL A 78 19.99 -1.17 6.03
N CYS A 79 19.52 -1.72 4.90
CA CYS A 79 18.10 -1.80 4.58
C CYS A 79 17.68 -3.21 4.16
N SER A 80 16.38 -3.48 4.22
CA SER A 80 15.78 -4.76 3.86
C SER A 80 15.28 -4.72 2.41
N VAL A 81 15.80 -5.62 1.57
CA VAL A 81 15.54 -5.69 0.13
C VAL A 81 15.32 -7.14 -0.28
N ASN A 82 14.14 -7.44 -0.82
CA ASN A 82 13.77 -8.75 -1.39
C ASN A 82 14.12 -9.95 -0.46
N GLY A 83 13.86 -9.80 0.84
CA GLY A 83 14.12 -10.84 1.85
C GLY A 83 15.58 -10.96 2.32
N LYS A 84 16.45 -10.00 1.95
CA LYS A 84 17.86 -9.91 2.37
C LYS A 84 18.15 -8.57 3.04
N ALA A 85 19.13 -8.53 3.94
CA ALA A 85 19.72 -7.26 4.39
C ALA A 85 20.80 -6.82 3.39
N VAL A 86 20.84 -5.54 3.02
CA VAL A 86 21.91 -4.93 2.22
C VAL A 86 22.55 -3.80 3.01
N ALA A 87 23.81 -3.97 3.37
CA ALA A 87 24.59 -3.07 4.21
C ALA A 87 25.61 -2.30 3.38
N VAL A 88 25.63 -0.98 3.53
CA VAL A 88 26.44 -0.08 2.72
C VAL A 88 27.70 0.35 3.46
N PRO A 89 28.86 0.36 2.79
CA PRO A 89 30.12 0.57 3.49
C PRO A 89 30.30 2.03 3.93
N GLY A 90 30.73 2.23 5.17
CA GLY A 90 31.39 3.47 5.59
C GLY A 90 32.86 3.39 5.21
N TYR A 91 33.59 2.62 6.01
CA TYR A 91 35.02 2.34 5.82
C TYR A 91 35.26 0.97 5.17
N GLY A 92 34.26 0.07 5.11
CA GLY A 92 34.38 -1.23 4.43
C GLY A 92 34.68 -1.10 2.94
N GLU A 93 35.30 -2.11 2.33
CA GLU A 93 35.73 -2.07 0.91
C GLU A 93 34.75 -2.77 -0.04
N LYS A 94 33.81 -3.54 0.52
CA LYS A 94 32.76 -4.27 -0.20
C LYS A 94 31.41 -4.04 0.44
N ILE A 95 30.35 -4.12 -0.37
CA ILE A 95 28.96 -4.15 0.06
C ILE A 95 28.70 -5.52 0.71
N LEU A 96 27.99 -5.55 1.83
CA LEU A 96 27.60 -6.80 2.49
C LEU A 96 26.12 -7.09 2.24
N VAL A 97 25.81 -8.31 1.80
CA VAL A 97 24.45 -8.83 1.67
C VAL A 97 24.29 -10.02 2.61
N VAL A 98 23.19 -10.06 3.36
CA VAL A 98 22.90 -11.13 4.33
C VAL A 98 21.53 -11.72 4.06
N ASP A 99 21.46 -13.05 4.00
CA ASP A 99 20.22 -13.82 3.93
C ASP A 99 20.00 -14.55 5.28
N PRO A 100 19.11 -14.02 6.15
CA PRO A 100 18.82 -14.63 7.45
C PRO A 100 17.79 -15.77 7.37
N ALA A 101 17.31 -16.14 6.18
CA ALA A 101 16.54 -17.37 5.96
C ALA A 101 17.48 -18.57 5.72
N THR A 102 18.56 -18.39 4.94
CA THR A 102 19.60 -19.43 4.74
C THR A 102 20.77 -19.35 5.74
N GLY A 103 20.87 -18.26 6.50
CA GLY A 103 21.96 -18.02 7.45
C GLY A 103 23.29 -17.70 6.76
N GLN A 104 23.25 -17.21 5.52
CA GLN A 104 24.42 -16.94 4.68
C GLN A 104 24.68 -15.44 4.52
N ALA A 105 25.92 -15.09 4.20
CA ALA A 105 26.33 -13.75 3.83
C ALA A 105 27.20 -13.79 2.57
N SER A 106 27.13 -12.74 1.76
CA SER A 106 27.98 -12.56 0.57
C SER A 106 28.46 -11.10 0.45
N ALA A 107 29.56 -10.91 -0.27
CA ALA A 107 30.12 -9.60 -0.56
C ALA A 107 29.90 -9.25 -2.04
N ILE A 108 29.57 -7.99 -2.33
CA ILE A 108 29.55 -7.43 -3.69
C ILE A 108 30.61 -6.32 -3.76
N ASP A 109 31.44 -6.36 -4.79
CA ASP A 109 32.48 -5.35 -5.01
C ASP A 109 31.88 -3.97 -5.34
N LEU A 110 32.57 -2.90 -4.93
CA LEU A 110 32.16 -1.54 -5.27
C LEU A 110 32.37 -1.28 -6.77
N PRO A 111 31.37 -0.74 -7.50
CA PRO A 111 31.48 -0.50 -8.93
C PRO A 111 32.43 0.64 -9.27
N ALA A 112 32.93 0.63 -10.50
CA ALA A 112 33.93 1.58 -10.98
C ALA A 112 33.50 3.05 -10.79
N GLY A 113 34.42 3.89 -10.31
CA GLY A 113 34.15 5.28 -9.95
C GLY A 113 33.76 5.50 -8.48
N ILE A 114 33.80 4.46 -7.64
CA ILE A 114 33.77 4.59 -6.17
C ILE A 114 35.12 4.10 -5.63
N ASP A 115 35.84 4.96 -4.91
CA ASP A 115 37.08 4.60 -4.21
C ASP A 115 36.76 3.73 -2.99
N ALA A 116 37.12 2.44 -3.05
CA ALA A 116 36.92 1.50 -1.95
C ALA A 116 37.68 1.89 -0.67
N GLY A 117 38.85 2.54 -0.80
CA GLY A 117 39.70 2.96 0.33
C GLY A 117 39.16 4.15 1.11
N ARG A 118 38.28 4.97 0.51
CA ARG A 118 37.68 6.16 1.15
C ARG A 118 36.93 5.80 2.45
N ALA A 119 37.10 6.62 3.49
CA ALA A 119 36.32 6.56 4.72
C ALA A 119 34.90 7.13 4.53
N CYS A 120 33.97 6.86 5.45
CA CYS A 120 32.65 7.54 5.51
C CYS A 120 31.88 7.59 4.17
N LYS A 121 31.98 6.57 3.31
CA LYS A 121 31.47 6.64 1.92
C LYS A 121 29.97 6.96 1.84
N TYR A 122 29.16 6.19 2.56
CA TYR A 122 27.69 6.28 2.53
C TYR A 122 27.13 6.48 3.94
N GLY A 123 26.34 7.53 4.15
CA GLY A 123 25.72 7.82 5.45
C GLY A 123 24.47 6.98 5.70
N SER A 124 23.70 6.69 4.64
CA SER A 124 22.40 6.01 4.78
C SER A 124 22.00 5.24 3.52
N VAL A 125 21.10 4.27 3.67
CA VAL A 125 20.56 3.44 2.57
C VAL A 125 19.08 3.14 2.76
N CYS A 126 18.29 3.19 1.69
CA CYS A 126 16.89 2.77 1.69
C CYS A 126 16.57 1.81 0.54
N ASN A 127 15.54 0.97 0.72
CA ASN A 127 14.98 0.13 -0.35
C ASN A 127 14.08 0.99 -1.26
N VAL A 128 14.36 0.98 -2.55
CA VAL A 128 13.55 1.63 -3.59
C VAL A 128 13.31 0.61 -4.70
N ASN A 129 12.05 0.19 -4.86
CA ASN A 129 11.60 -0.73 -5.91
C ASN A 129 12.45 -2.02 -6.03
N GLY A 130 12.86 -2.60 -4.89
CA GLY A 130 13.64 -3.84 -4.86
C GLY A 130 15.14 -3.67 -5.07
N LYS A 131 15.66 -2.43 -5.03
CA LYS A 131 17.10 -2.10 -5.02
C LYS A 131 17.44 -1.33 -3.75
N ALA A 132 18.65 -1.50 -3.23
CA ALA A 132 19.19 -0.62 -2.20
C ALA A 132 19.78 0.64 -2.85
N VAL A 133 19.44 1.83 -2.37
CA VAL A 133 20.02 3.11 -2.82
C VAL A 133 20.74 3.77 -1.66
N ALA A 134 22.07 3.90 -1.77
CA ALA A 134 22.94 4.46 -0.75
C ALA A 134 23.35 5.89 -1.12
N VAL A 135 23.18 6.81 -0.17
CA VAL A 135 23.44 8.23 -0.40
C VAL A 135 24.83 8.62 0.09
N PRO A 136 25.60 9.38 -0.70
CA PRO A 136 26.98 9.66 -0.38
C PRO A 136 27.09 10.60 0.84
N CYS A 137 27.87 10.19 1.84
CA CYS A 137 28.38 11.08 2.87
C CYS A 137 29.67 11.71 2.31
N ASP A 138 30.77 10.95 2.21
CA ASP A 138 32.02 11.38 1.59
C ASP A 138 32.27 10.81 0.17
N ALA A 139 31.51 9.82 -0.30
CA ALA A 139 31.65 9.27 -1.65
C ALA A 139 31.27 10.30 -2.74
N GLU A 140 31.83 10.16 -3.94
CA GLU A 140 31.61 11.09 -5.07
C GLU A 140 30.43 10.68 -5.96
N LYS A 141 29.94 9.46 -5.78
CA LYS A 141 28.83 8.86 -6.54
C LYS A 141 27.85 8.17 -5.60
N ILE A 142 26.58 8.20 -6.01
CA ILE A 142 25.49 7.42 -5.42
C ILE A 142 25.72 5.95 -5.75
N LEU A 143 25.44 5.06 -4.81
CA LEU A 143 25.54 3.61 -5.01
C LEU A 143 24.14 3.00 -5.09
N VAL A 144 23.88 2.20 -6.13
CA VAL A 144 22.66 1.40 -6.28
C VAL A 144 23.04 -0.07 -6.31
N VAL A 145 22.37 -0.90 -5.50
CA VAL A 145 22.65 -2.35 -5.39
C VAL A 145 21.38 -3.14 -5.66
N ASP A 146 21.49 -4.14 -6.53
CA ASP A 146 20.45 -5.13 -6.79
C ASP A 146 20.89 -6.49 -6.20
N PRO A 147 20.34 -6.88 -5.03
CA PRO A 147 20.68 -8.14 -4.36
C PRO A 147 19.94 -9.37 -4.93
N ALA A 148 19.12 -9.20 -5.98
CA ALA A 148 18.55 -10.31 -6.75
C ALA A 148 19.51 -10.73 -7.87
N THR A 149 20.12 -9.78 -8.59
CA THR A 149 21.15 -10.06 -9.61
C THR A 149 22.58 -10.10 -9.05
N GLY A 150 22.79 -9.65 -7.81
CA GLY A 150 24.11 -9.56 -7.18
C GLY A 150 24.99 -8.45 -7.76
N GLN A 151 24.39 -7.46 -8.41
CA GLN A 151 25.08 -6.37 -9.11
C GLN A 151 25.03 -5.06 -8.30
N ALA A 152 26.01 -4.20 -8.55
CA ALA A 152 26.05 -2.83 -8.05
C ALA A 152 26.39 -1.88 -9.19
N SER A 153 25.82 -0.67 -9.18
CA SER A 153 26.14 0.41 -10.10
C SER A 153 26.36 1.73 -9.36
N ALA A 154 27.20 2.58 -9.93
CA ALA A 154 27.39 3.96 -9.49
C ALA A 154 26.52 4.89 -10.35
N VAL A 155 25.86 5.87 -9.71
CA VAL A 155 25.12 6.95 -10.38
C VAL A 155 25.78 8.28 -10.00
N ASP A 156 26.06 9.12 -10.99
CA ASP A 156 26.71 10.41 -10.79
C ASP A 156 25.82 11.39 -10.02
N LEU A 157 26.44 12.27 -9.26
CA LEU A 157 25.73 13.36 -8.59
C LEU A 157 25.25 14.40 -9.63
N PRO A 158 24.02 14.91 -9.50
CA PRO A 158 23.48 15.90 -10.42
C PRO A 158 24.15 17.26 -10.26
N ALA A 159 24.08 18.08 -11.32
CA ALA A 159 24.54 19.47 -11.28
C ALA A 159 23.91 20.24 -10.10
N GLY A 160 24.73 21.05 -9.43
CA GLY A 160 24.39 21.71 -8.16
C GLY A 160 25.07 21.06 -6.95
N ILE A 161 25.25 19.74 -6.93
CA ILE A 161 25.88 19.04 -5.80
C ILE A 161 27.39 18.88 -6.05
N ASP A 162 28.21 19.57 -5.27
CA ASP A 162 29.66 19.37 -5.21
C ASP A 162 29.98 17.96 -4.70
N ALA A 163 30.50 17.11 -5.59
CA ALA A 163 30.88 15.73 -5.27
C ALA A 163 32.06 15.63 -4.28
N SER A 164 32.95 16.62 -4.26
CA SER A 164 34.16 16.63 -3.41
C SER A 164 33.88 16.95 -1.93
N ARG A 165 32.72 17.54 -1.65
CA ARG A 165 32.26 17.92 -0.30
C ARG A 165 32.14 16.69 0.61
N ALA A 166 32.59 16.82 1.86
CA ALA A 166 32.38 15.81 2.90
C ALA A 166 30.99 15.92 3.54
N CYS A 167 30.53 14.84 4.20
CA CYS A 167 29.28 14.74 4.97
C CYS A 167 28.02 15.22 4.23
N LYS A 168 27.91 14.96 2.91
CA LYS A 168 26.85 15.52 2.06
C LYS A 168 25.45 15.11 2.54
N TYR A 169 25.21 13.81 2.70
CA TYR A 169 23.92 13.23 3.10
C TYR A 169 24.07 12.19 4.22
N GLU A 170 23.43 12.47 5.36
CA GLU A 170 23.46 11.60 6.55
C GLU A 170 22.24 10.66 6.62
N SER A 171 21.15 10.97 5.92
CA SER A 171 19.90 10.19 5.99
C SER A 171 19.14 10.17 4.66
N VAL A 172 18.49 9.05 4.37
CA VAL A 172 17.68 8.84 3.16
C VAL A 172 16.41 8.03 3.47
N CYS A 173 15.30 8.37 2.82
CA CYS A 173 14.08 7.57 2.85
C CYS A 173 13.52 7.32 1.44
N SER A 174 12.68 6.28 1.32
CA SER A 174 12.07 5.87 0.05
C SER A 174 10.68 6.48 -0.09
N VAL A 175 10.51 7.42 -1.02
CA VAL A 175 9.26 8.16 -1.22
C VAL A 175 8.83 8.03 -2.67
N ASN A 176 7.64 7.48 -2.90
CA ASN A 176 6.98 7.37 -4.21
C ASN A 176 7.89 6.75 -5.30
N GLY A 177 8.64 5.69 -4.94
CA GLY A 177 9.54 4.98 -5.84
C GLY A 177 10.88 5.70 -6.13
N LYS A 178 11.25 6.70 -5.33
CA LYS A 178 12.55 7.41 -5.37
C LYS A 178 13.23 7.41 -4.00
N ALA A 179 14.55 7.49 -3.97
CA ALA A 179 15.28 7.83 -2.74
C ALA A 179 15.30 9.36 -2.57
N VAL A 180 15.04 9.87 -1.35
CA VAL A 180 15.16 11.29 -1.01
C VAL A 180 16.16 11.43 0.14
N ALA A 181 17.28 12.08 -0.14
CA ALA A 181 18.39 12.28 0.79
C ALA A 181 18.37 13.72 1.32
N VAL A 182 18.44 13.86 2.64
CA VAL A 182 18.41 15.17 3.30
C VAL A 182 19.82 15.64 3.63
N PRO A 183 20.16 16.91 3.37
CA PRO A 183 21.54 17.36 3.44
C PRO A 183 22.03 17.41 4.89
N GLY A 184 23.18 16.79 5.15
CA GLY A 184 24.00 17.07 6.33
C GLY A 184 24.78 18.36 6.09
N TYR A 185 25.79 18.28 5.23
CA TYR A 185 26.58 19.42 4.74
C TYR A 185 26.20 19.85 3.31
N GLY A 186 25.50 19.02 2.53
CA GLY A 186 25.10 19.33 1.16
C GLY A 186 24.25 20.61 1.06
N GLU A 187 24.27 21.28 -0.09
CA GLU A 187 23.58 22.57 -0.27
C GLU A 187 22.21 22.41 -0.95
N ASN A 188 21.99 21.25 -1.58
CA ASN A 188 20.71 20.85 -2.18
C ASN A 188 20.25 19.51 -1.57
N ILE A 189 18.95 19.27 -1.69
CA ILE A 189 18.33 17.95 -1.44
C ILE A 189 18.62 17.06 -2.63
N LEU A 190 19.01 15.81 -2.39
CA LEU A 190 19.28 14.84 -3.46
C LEU A 190 18.08 13.90 -3.61
N VAL A 191 17.58 13.76 -4.84
CA VAL A 191 16.55 12.78 -5.20
C VAL A 191 17.11 11.82 -6.24
N VAL A 192 16.91 10.51 -6.06
CA VAL A 192 17.42 9.45 -6.94
C VAL A 192 16.28 8.57 -7.43
N ASP A 193 16.20 8.34 -8.74
CA ASP A 193 15.24 7.46 -9.39
C ASP A 193 15.99 6.22 -9.96
N PRO A 194 16.09 5.12 -9.20
CA PRO A 194 16.87 3.94 -9.58
C PRO A 194 16.16 3.03 -10.61
N ALA A 195 14.97 3.43 -11.08
CA ALA A 195 14.32 2.84 -12.24
C ALA A 195 14.84 3.46 -13.54
N THR A 196 15.11 4.77 -13.56
CA THR A 196 15.76 5.45 -14.69
C THR A 196 17.29 5.52 -14.58
N GLY A 197 17.84 5.27 -13.39
CA GLY A 197 19.28 5.42 -13.11
C GLY A 197 19.73 6.88 -13.06
N GLN A 198 18.81 7.80 -12.77
CA GLN A 198 19.05 9.26 -12.76
C GLN A 198 18.95 9.83 -11.34
N ALA A 199 19.59 10.98 -11.15
CA ALA A 199 19.50 11.78 -9.94
C ALA A 199 19.17 13.25 -10.28
N SER A 200 18.58 13.97 -9.33
CA SER A 200 18.22 15.38 -9.45
C SER A 200 18.39 16.11 -8.12
N ALA A 201 18.92 17.33 -8.17
CA ALA A 201 18.94 18.24 -7.03
C ALA A 201 17.58 18.96 -6.89
N ILE A 202 17.20 19.29 -5.65
CA ILE A 202 16.14 20.27 -5.34
C ILE A 202 16.74 21.30 -4.38
N ASP A 203 16.53 22.58 -4.64
CA ASP A 203 17.04 23.67 -3.80
C ASP A 203 16.41 23.66 -2.40
N LEU A 204 17.16 24.14 -1.40
CA LEU A 204 16.62 24.32 -0.06
C LEU A 204 15.62 25.49 -0.04
N PRO A 205 14.43 25.32 0.57
CA PRO A 205 13.41 26.35 0.60
C PRO A 205 13.80 27.52 1.53
N ALA A 206 13.20 28.68 1.28
CA ALA A 206 13.56 29.93 1.92
C ALA A 206 13.51 29.87 3.46
N GLY A 207 14.59 30.35 4.10
CA GLY A 207 14.74 30.34 5.55
C GLY A 207 15.46 29.12 6.13
N ILE A 208 16.13 28.32 5.30
CA ILE A 208 17.17 27.37 5.70
C ILE A 208 18.50 27.85 5.08
N ASP A 209 19.57 27.96 5.88
CA ASP A 209 20.89 28.34 5.36
C ASP A 209 21.57 27.16 4.66
N ALA A 210 21.69 27.21 3.33
CA ALA A 210 22.33 26.17 2.55
C ALA A 210 23.80 25.93 2.95
N SER A 211 24.54 26.95 3.37
CA SER A 211 25.95 26.84 3.78
C SER A 211 26.15 26.12 5.13
N ARG A 212 25.08 26.05 5.95
CA ARG A 212 25.11 25.47 7.29
C ARG A 212 25.50 23.98 7.27
N ARG A 213 26.24 23.55 8.29
CA ARG A 213 26.65 22.16 8.52
C ARG A 213 25.66 21.44 9.43
N TRP A 214 25.65 20.10 9.37
CA TRP A 214 24.74 19.21 10.13
C TRP A 214 23.25 19.61 10.10
N LYS A 215 22.76 20.10 8.95
CA LYS A 215 21.39 20.62 8.83
C LYS A 215 20.34 19.59 9.29
N TYR A 216 20.39 18.38 8.73
CA TYR A 216 19.48 17.29 9.04
C TYR A 216 20.25 16.01 9.41
N GLU A 217 19.81 15.31 10.44
CA GLU A 217 20.41 14.03 10.90
C GLU A 217 19.51 12.83 10.62
N SER A 218 18.21 13.03 10.45
CA SER A 218 17.27 11.97 10.08
C SER A 218 16.17 12.46 9.13
N VAL A 219 15.66 11.55 8.31
CA VAL A 219 14.47 11.75 7.49
C VAL A 219 13.55 10.54 7.57
N CYS A 220 12.25 10.78 7.66
CA CYS A 220 11.22 9.76 7.60
C CYS A 220 10.21 10.06 6.48
N ILE A 221 9.45 9.04 6.08
CA ILE A 221 8.29 9.23 5.21
C ILE A 221 7.11 9.62 6.10
N VAL A 222 6.41 10.69 5.75
CA VAL A 222 5.10 11.00 6.35
C VAL A 222 4.15 11.41 5.23
N ASN A 223 3.02 10.71 5.10
CA ASN A 223 1.96 10.99 4.12
C ASN A 223 2.47 11.17 2.67
N GLY A 224 3.37 10.29 2.22
CA GLY A 224 3.93 10.33 0.85
C GLY A 224 4.95 11.45 0.58
N LYS A 225 5.48 12.10 1.62
CA LYS A 225 6.55 13.11 1.54
C LYS A 225 7.71 12.75 2.47
N ALA A 226 8.91 13.24 2.17
CA ALA A 226 10.04 13.13 3.08
C ALA A 226 10.00 14.28 4.10
N VAL A 227 10.09 13.98 5.39
CA VAL A 227 10.14 14.97 6.48
C VAL A 227 11.47 14.82 7.21
N ALA A 228 12.28 15.88 7.17
CA ALA A 228 13.63 15.90 7.72
C ALA A 228 13.63 16.58 9.10
N VAL A 229 14.18 15.89 10.10
CA VAL A 229 14.34 16.45 11.45
C VAL A 229 15.59 17.34 11.47
N PRO A 230 15.45 18.64 11.77
CA PRO A 230 16.60 19.53 11.89
C PRO A 230 17.47 19.09 13.07
N ARG A 231 18.78 19.06 12.84
CA ARG A 231 19.78 18.93 13.89
C ARG A 231 20.36 20.30 14.20
N ASP A 232 21.02 20.93 13.24
CA ASP A 232 21.51 22.31 13.36
C ASP A 232 20.69 23.30 12.50
N ALA A 233 19.82 22.84 11.59
CA ALA A 233 19.04 23.69 10.68
C ALA A 233 17.95 24.53 11.35
N GLU A 234 17.59 25.65 10.73
CA GLU A 234 16.62 26.63 11.23
C GLU A 234 15.17 26.13 11.29
N LYS A 235 14.81 25.14 10.47
CA LYS A 235 13.43 24.74 10.18
C LYS A 235 13.32 23.24 9.90
N ILE A 236 12.13 22.68 10.09
CA ILE A 236 11.80 21.34 9.58
C ILE A 236 11.66 21.43 8.07
N LEU A 237 12.33 20.53 7.34
CA LEU A 237 12.26 20.45 5.88
C LEU A 237 11.25 19.37 5.46
N VAL A 238 10.37 19.71 4.53
CA VAL A 238 9.43 18.76 3.88
C VAL A 238 9.72 18.75 2.38
N VAL A 239 9.92 17.56 1.81
CA VAL A 239 10.22 17.37 0.39
C VAL A 239 9.14 16.54 -0.28
N ASP A 240 8.63 17.06 -1.39
CA ASP A 240 7.71 16.38 -2.29
C ASP A 240 8.45 16.01 -3.59
N PRO A 241 8.96 14.77 -3.71
CA PRO A 241 9.71 14.35 -4.88
C PRO A 241 8.81 13.97 -6.07
N ALA A 242 7.48 14.09 -5.95
CA ALA A 242 6.56 13.93 -7.08
C ALA A 242 6.42 15.25 -7.84
N THR A 243 6.31 16.38 -7.12
CA THR A 243 6.32 17.74 -7.69
C THR A 243 7.73 18.33 -7.87
N SER A 244 8.76 17.68 -7.31
CA SER A 244 10.13 18.21 -7.19
C SER A 244 10.21 19.53 -6.43
N GLN A 245 9.38 19.68 -5.39
CA GLN A 245 9.34 20.87 -4.54
C GLN A 245 9.78 20.55 -3.11
N ALA A 246 10.28 21.57 -2.42
CA ALA A 246 10.57 21.55 -1.01
C ALA A 246 9.89 22.72 -0.31
N SER A 247 9.48 22.52 0.94
CA SER A 247 8.95 23.57 1.81
C SER A 247 9.55 23.44 3.22
N ALA A 248 9.50 24.53 3.98
CA ALA A 248 9.98 24.58 5.36
C ALA A 248 8.83 24.86 6.33
N ILE A 249 8.89 24.26 7.51
CA ILE A 249 7.97 24.51 8.62
C ILE A 249 8.78 25.13 9.76
N ASP A 250 8.30 26.27 10.26
CA ASP A 250 8.93 27.00 11.36
C ASP A 250 8.87 26.20 12.67
N LEU A 251 9.93 26.31 13.47
CA LEU A 251 9.96 25.74 14.81
C LEU A 251 9.08 26.57 15.76
N PRO A 252 8.15 25.96 16.52
CA PRO A 252 7.27 26.69 17.44
C PRO A 252 8.06 27.44 18.52
N ALA A 253 7.58 28.64 18.87
CA ALA A 253 8.26 29.51 19.82
C ALA A 253 8.08 29.06 21.28
N GLY A 254 9.15 29.17 22.07
CA GLY A 254 9.11 29.08 23.54
C GLY A 254 9.65 27.79 24.15
N ILE A 255 9.80 26.71 23.38
CA ILE A 255 10.55 25.52 23.80
C ILE A 255 11.01 24.74 22.56
N ASP A 256 12.13 24.02 22.72
CA ASP A 256 12.62 22.98 21.82
C ASP A 256 11.47 22.16 21.25
N ALA A 257 11.45 22.04 19.92
CA ALA A 257 10.23 22.02 19.12
C ALA A 257 9.34 20.79 19.34
N SER A 258 8.21 20.72 18.63
CA SER A 258 7.26 19.63 18.83
C SER A 258 6.69 19.06 17.46
N ARG A 259 6.31 17.74 17.33
CA ARG A 259 6.23 16.70 16.21
C ARG A 259 6.66 17.06 14.75
N ALA A 260 7.05 16.10 13.89
CA ALA A 260 7.09 14.62 13.97
C ALA A 260 7.86 14.07 15.19
N VAL A 261 7.50 12.89 15.73
CA VAL A 261 8.14 12.37 16.95
C VAL A 261 9.62 12.15 16.72
N ALA A 262 10.40 13.12 17.20
CA ALA A 262 11.84 13.15 17.12
C ALA A 262 12.41 13.37 18.52
N VAL A 263 13.65 12.94 18.67
CA VAL A 263 14.51 13.32 19.79
C VAL A 263 15.73 13.96 19.14
N PRO A 264 15.77 15.30 18.99
CA PRO A 264 16.97 15.98 18.52
C PRO A 264 18.14 15.61 19.44
N ARG A 265 19.32 15.40 18.86
CA ARG A 265 20.47 14.77 19.53
C ARG A 265 21.01 15.51 20.77
N ALA A 266 20.56 16.75 21.01
CA ALA A 266 20.90 17.57 22.17
C ALA A 266 19.66 18.05 22.97
N ALA A 267 18.47 17.50 22.69
CA ALA A 267 17.21 17.93 23.31
C ALA A 267 17.02 17.39 24.73
N GLU A 268 16.50 18.23 25.63
CA GLU A 268 16.00 17.80 26.95
C GLU A 268 14.54 17.30 26.89
N LYS A 269 13.87 17.40 25.73
CA LYS A 269 12.42 17.17 25.55
C LYS A 269 12.12 16.42 24.23
N ILE A 270 10.87 15.95 24.08
CA ILE A 270 10.42 15.12 22.94
C ILE A 270 9.45 15.91 22.06
N LEU A 271 9.58 15.77 20.74
CA LEU A 271 8.82 16.57 19.78
C LEU A 271 7.29 16.18 19.67
N ILE A 272 6.31 17.00 20.14
CA ILE A 272 4.82 17.01 19.77
C ILE A 272 3.99 18.35 19.39
N VAL A 273 3.23 18.59 18.26
CA VAL A 273 3.48 19.27 16.91
C VAL A 273 2.70 18.65 15.72
N ASP A 274 1.78 19.35 15.05
CA ASP A 274 0.98 18.84 13.94
C ASP A 274 1.49 19.38 12.60
N LEU A 275 1.83 18.48 11.67
CA LEU A 275 2.09 18.84 10.27
C LEU A 275 0.82 19.43 9.63
N PRO A 276 0.92 20.34 8.64
CA PRO A 276 -0.23 20.70 7.82
C PRO A 276 -0.80 19.42 7.19
N GLN A 277 -2.08 19.16 7.42
CA GLN A 277 -2.69 17.86 7.12
C GLN A 277 -2.67 17.55 5.62
N SER A 278 -1.67 16.77 5.19
CA SER A 278 -2.00 15.63 4.35
C SER A 278 -2.75 14.64 5.24
N THR A 279 -3.88 14.13 4.75
CA THR A 279 -4.93 13.58 5.60
C THR A 279 -4.61 12.16 6.07
N VAL A 280 -3.92 12.05 7.21
CA VAL A 280 -4.17 10.95 8.15
C VAL A 280 -5.67 11.02 8.46
N PHE A 281 -6.45 10.12 7.89
CA PHE A 281 -7.89 10.27 7.73
C PHE A 281 -8.63 9.89 9.03
N SER A 282 -8.40 10.67 10.10
CA SER A 282 -9.03 10.53 11.40
C SER A 282 -10.50 10.92 11.32
N LEU A 283 -11.34 9.94 11.01
CA LEU A 283 -12.79 10.07 10.99
C LEU A 283 -13.30 10.09 12.43
N SER A 284 -13.31 11.27 13.03
CA SER A 284 -14.13 11.54 14.21
C SER A 284 -15.61 11.44 13.84
N LEU A 285 -16.37 10.77 14.70
CA LEU A 285 -17.81 10.58 14.55
C LEU A 285 -18.51 11.57 15.47
N HIS A 286 -18.39 12.86 15.16
CA HIS A 286 -18.65 13.94 16.13
C HIS A 286 -20.11 13.97 16.61
N GLN A 287 -20.38 13.29 17.73
CA GLN A 287 -21.70 13.09 18.32
C GLN A 287 -22.64 12.20 17.48
N SER A 288 -22.10 11.43 16.53
CA SER A 288 -22.88 10.49 15.72
C SER A 288 -23.44 9.33 16.56
N ALA A 289 -24.53 8.72 16.07
CA ALA A 289 -25.06 7.45 16.57
C ALA A 289 -24.70 6.25 15.65
N VAL A 290 -24.01 6.48 14.53
CA VAL A 290 -23.82 5.48 13.46
C VAL A 290 -23.15 4.20 13.94
N GLN A 291 -22.28 4.27 14.95
CA GLN A 291 -21.60 3.13 15.60
C GLN A 291 -22.54 2.09 16.23
N HIS A 292 -23.82 2.43 16.42
CA HIS A 292 -24.88 1.53 16.88
C HIS A 292 -25.75 0.96 15.74
N THR A 293 -25.40 1.25 14.48
CA THR A 293 -26.15 0.81 13.29
C THR A 293 -25.39 -0.27 12.50
N PRO A 294 -26.08 -1.09 11.68
CA PRO A 294 -25.41 -2.06 10.79
C PRO A 294 -24.46 -1.42 9.76
N VAL A 295 -24.61 -0.12 9.49
CA VAL A 295 -23.80 0.62 8.51
C VAL A 295 -22.38 0.88 9.04
N PHE A 296 -22.14 0.81 10.34
CA PHE A 296 -20.80 1.01 10.90
C PHE A 296 -19.76 0.00 10.38
N ALA A 297 -20.17 -1.25 10.15
CA ALA A 297 -19.33 -2.25 9.51
C ALA A 297 -19.06 -1.94 8.01
N GLU A 298 -19.98 -1.23 7.35
CA GLU A 298 -19.83 -0.79 5.96
C GLU A 298 -18.89 0.43 5.86
N LEU A 299 -18.88 1.31 6.87
CA LEU A 299 -17.90 2.39 7.04
C LEU A 299 -16.47 1.85 7.26
N VAL A 300 -16.32 0.82 8.10
CA VAL A 300 -15.02 0.12 8.29
C VAL A 300 -14.57 -0.57 7.00
N ALA A 301 -15.49 -1.20 6.26
CA ALA A 301 -15.18 -1.79 4.95
C ALA A 301 -14.66 -0.76 3.93
N ALA A 302 -15.20 0.46 3.95
CA ALA A 302 -14.72 1.57 3.11
C ALA A 302 -13.30 2.01 3.50
N LEU A 303 -13.04 2.18 4.80
CA LEU A 303 -11.72 2.51 5.32
C LEU A 303 -10.66 1.44 4.97
N LEU A 304 -11.00 0.16 5.09
CA LEU A 304 -10.10 -0.93 4.72
C LEU A 304 -9.90 -1.02 3.20
N SER A 305 -10.93 -0.73 2.41
CA SER A 305 -10.83 -0.62 0.95
C SER A 305 -9.95 0.54 0.49
N TYR A 306 -9.86 1.64 1.25
CA TYR A 306 -8.86 2.69 1.04
C TYR A 306 -7.47 2.25 1.51
N TRP A 307 -7.36 1.78 2.75
CA TRP A 307 -6.08 1.44 3.39
C TRP A 307 -5.25 0.43 2.59
N VAL A 308 -5.86 -0.61 2.00
CA VAL A 308 -5.09 -1.58 1.20
C VAL A 308 -4.38 -0.94 0.01
N TYR A 309 -4.83 0.20 -0.49
CA TYR A 309 -4.12 0.94 -1.56
C TYR A 309 -2.88 1.67 -1.06
N THR A 310 -2.84 2.06 0.22
CA THR A 310 -1.69 2.71 0.88
C THR A 310 -0.56 1.72 1.22
N ASP A 311 0.60 2.26 1.59
CA ASP A 311 1.75 1.51 2.11
C ASP A 311 1.84 1.54 3.65
N GLU A 312 0.84 2.13 4.33
CA GLU A 312 0.79 2.21 5.80
C GLU A 312 0.58 0.81 6.43
N PRO A 313 1.25 0.48 7.54
CA PRO A 313 1.19 -0.85 8.14
C PRO A 313 -0.14 -1.15 8.85
N GLU A 314 -0.86 -0.11 9.29
CA GLU A 314 -2.11 -0.21 10.04
C GLU A 314 -3.20 0.67 9.39
N PRO A 315 -4.49 0.29 9.49
CA PRO A 315 -5.60 1.06 8.93
C PRO A 315 -5.86 2.36 9.71
N PRO A 316 -6.44 3.39 9.07
CA PRO A 316 -6.81 4.64 9.75
C PRO A 316 -7.70 4.40 10.97
N HIS A 317 -7.39 5.07 12.08
CA HIS A 317 -8.17 4.96 13.31
C HIS A 317 -9.59 5.51 13.12
N LEU A 318 -10.59 4.70 13.47
CA LEU A 318 -12.00 5.07 13.53
C LEU A 318 -12.50 4.94 14.97
N GLU A 319 -13.18 5.98 15.46
CA GLU A 319 -13.72 6.01 16.82
C GLU A 319 -14.74 4.87 17.02
N ASN A 320 -14.66 4.16 18.16
CA ASN A 320 -15.43 2.95 18.48
C ASN A 320 -15.11 1.70 17.63
N ALA A 321 -14.04 1.67 16.82
CA ALA A 321 -13.60 0.48 16.10
C ALA A 321 -12.14 0.10 16.41
N SER A 322 -11.93 -1.00 17.15
CA SER A 322 -10.59 -1.52 17.43
C SER A 322 -10.19 -2.53 16.35
N MET A 323 -9.16 -2.23 15.54
CA MET A 323 -8.78 -3.03 14.37
C MET A 323 -7.44 -3.76 14.56
N GLN A 324 -7.46 -5.09 14.47
CA GLN A 324 -6.28 -5.94 14.46
C GLN A 324 -5.99 -6.45 13.04
N VAL A 325 -4.87 -6.00 12.45
CA VAL A 325 -4.34 -6.57 11.20
C VAL A 325 -3.72 -7.94 11.50
N HIS A 326 -4.01 -8.95 10.66
CA HIS A 326 -3.53 -10.32 10.84
C HIS A 326 -2.49 -10.73 9.80
N ARG A 327 -2.90 -10.76 8.53
CA ARG A 327 -2.02 -11.11 7.41
C ARG A 327 -2.34 -10.20 6.23
N VAL A 328 -1.32 -9.49 5.77
CA VAL A 328 -1.28 -8.87 4.46
C VAL A 328 -0.46 -9.79 3.56
N VAL A 329 -1.02 -10.16 2.42
CA VAL A 329 -0.34 -10.83 1.29
C VAL A 329 -0.04 -9.75 0.27
N GLN A 330 1.19 -9.69 -0.24
CA GLN A 330 1.58 -8.71 -1.26
C GLN A 330 1.52 -9.30 -2.68
N PRO A 331 1.41 -8.48 -3.75
CA PRO A 331 1.51 -8.97 -5.12
C PRO A 331 2.88 -9.62 -5.36
N GLY A 332 2.88 -10.75 -6.09
CA GLY A 332 4.02 -11.65 -6.26
C GLY A 332 4.18 -12.69 -5.15
N GLU A 333 3.66 -12.45 -3.93
CA GLU A 333 3.77 -13.38 -2.82
C GLU A 333 2.89 -14.62 -3.08
N PHE A 334 3.47 -15.81 -3.01
CA PHE A 334 2.85 -17.09 -3.42
C PHE A 334 2.27 -17.11 -4.84
N GLY A 335 2.70 -16.22 -5.73
CA GLY A 335 2.12 -16.05 -7.07
C GLY A 335 0.81 -15.26 -7.11
N SER A 336 0.41 -14.61 -5.99
CA SER A 336 -0.76 -13.74 -5.97
C SER A 336 -0.56 -12.53 -6.87
N ALA A 337 -1.51 -12.26 -7.77
CA ALA A 337 -1.52 -11.02 -8.57
C ALA A 337 -2.05 -9.80 -7.79
N VAL A 338 -2.53 -9.99 -6.55
CA VAL A 338 -3.30 -9.00 -5.78
C VAL A 338 -2.79 -8.87 -4.33
N LYS A 339 -2.93 -7.67 -3.75
CA LYS A 339 -2.71 -7.46 -2.31
C LYS A 339 -3.99 -7.81 -1.57
N ILE A 340 -3.90 -8.66 -0.55
CA ILE A 340 -5.04 -9.10 0.27
C ILE A 340 -4.70 -8.86 1.72
N ALA A 341 -5.55 -8.16 2.46
CA ALA A 341 -5.43 -7.96 3.90
C ALA A 341 -6.56 -8.66 4.66
N THR A 342 -6.21 -9.29 5.78
CA THR A 342 -7.17 -9.83 6.75
C THR A 342 -7.11 -9.02 8.04
N VAL A 343 -8.25 -8.51 8.49
CA VAL A 343 -8.36 -7.61 9.65
C VAL A 343 -9.56 -8.00 10.49
N THR A 344 -9.43 -8.16 11.81
CA THR A 344 -10.59 -8.25 12.69
C THR A 344 -10.85 -6.88 13.30
N ALA A 345 -12.09 -6.38 13.20
CA ALA A 345 -12.52 -5.22 13.96
C ALA A 345 -13.44 -5.65 15.10
N ASP A 346 -13.19 -5.12 16.30
CA ASP A 346 -14.11 -5.13 17.43
C ASP A 346 -14.96 -3.85 17.36
N LEU A 347 -16.28 -4.01 17.22
CA LEU A 347 -17.27 -2.95 16.99
C LEU A 347 -18.40 -3.06 18.02
N PRO A 348 -19.18 -1.99 18.31
CA PRO A 348 -20.25 -2.05 19.31
C PRO A 348 -21.36 -3.06 19.00
N ALA A 349 -21.54 -3.42 17.72
CA ALA A 349 -22.47 -4.45 17.26
C ALA A 349 -21.89 -5.89 17.31
N GLY A 350 -20.61 -6.05 17.66
CA GLY A 350 -19.89 -7.33 17.68
C GLY A 350 -18.69 -7.39 16.72
N LYS A 351 -17.88 -8.45 16.87
CA LYS A 351 -16.63 -8.63 16.11
C LYS A 351 -16.88 -9.11 14.67
N VAL A 352 -16.16 -8.49 13.73
CA VAL A 352 -16.24 -8.76 12.29
C VAL A 352 -14.84 -9.06 11.73
N LEU A 353 -14.71 -10.09 10.88
CA LEU A 353 -13.50 -10.35 10.09
C LEU A 353 -13.65 -9.78 8.68
N TYR A 354 -12.77 -8.87 8.30
CA TYR A 354 -12.68 -8.31 6.97
C TYR A 354 -11.62 -9.03 6.14
N VAL A 355 -11.93 -9.26 4.87
CA VAL A 355 -10.98 -9.68 3.84
C VAL A 355 -10.99 -8.63 2.74
N ALA A 356 -9.99 -7.75 2.76
CA ALA A 356 -9.90 -6.57 1.92
C ALA A 356 -8.95 -6.80 0.73
N PHE A 357 -9.39 -6.46 -0.47
CA PHE A 357 -8.67 -6.68 -1.73
C PHE A 357 -8.23 -5.35 -2.37
N LYS A 358 -6.94 -5.24 -2.71
CA LYS A 358 -6.43 -4.22 -3.64
C LYS A 358 -6.47 -4.79 -5.06
N GLY A 359 -7.20 -4.12 -5.96
CA GLY A 359 -7.06 -4.34 -7.39
C GLY A 359 -5.82 -3.65 -7.97
N THR A 360 -5.51 -3.89 -9.24
CA THR A 360 -4.58 -3.02 -9.96
C THR A 360 -5.16 -1.59 -10.02
N SER A 361 -4.30 -0.59 -9.88
CA SER A 361 -4.71 0.78 -9.55
C SER A 361 -4.86 1.70 -10.76
N TYR A 362 -4.74 1.17 -11.98
CA TYR A 362 -4.70 1.99 -13.18
C TYR A 362 -6.04 1.98 -13.88
N ILE A 363 -6.54 3.17 -14.23
CA ILE A 363 -7.65 3.25 -15.19
C ILE A 363 -7.28 2.49 -16.48
N LEU A 364 -6.01 2.58 -16.89
CA LEU A 364 -5.41 1.96 -18.08
C LEU A 364 -5.49 0.43 -18.13
N ASP A 365 -5.80 -0.23 -17.01
CA ASP A 365 -6.13 -1.66 -17.02
C ASP A 365 -7.37 -1.95 -17.90
N PHE A 366 -8.13 -0.91 -18.31
CA PHE A 366 -9.15 -1.02 -19.35
C PHE A 366 -8.66 -1.49 -20.72
N LEU A 367 -7.38 -1.34 -21.01
CA LEU A 367 -6.76 -1.83 -22.25
C LEU A 367 -6.49 -3.34 -22.20
N ASN A 368 -6.51 -3.93 -21.00
CA ASN A 368 -6.28 -5.35 -20.71
C ASN A 368 -7.54 -6.08 -20.23
N TRP A 369 -8.74 -5.50 -20.42
CA TRP A 369 -10.01 -6.08 -19.97
C TRP A 369 -10.34 -7.40 -20.68
N ASN A 370 -10.05 -8.52 -20.01
CA ASN A 370 -10.55 -9.83 -20.43
C ASN A 370 -12.02 -10.01 -19.97
N LEU A 371 -12.95 -9.70 -20.89
CA LEU A 371 -14.39 -9.82 -20.72
C LEU A 371 -14.95 -11.24 -20.94
N GLU A 372 -14.11 -12.24 -21.19
CA GLU A 372 -14.52 -13.64 -21.43
C GLU A 372 -15.51 -14.16 -20.37
N LEU A 373 -16.53 -14.89 -20.82
CA LEU A 373 -17.57 -15.44 -19.94
C LEU A 373 -17.08 -16.77 -19.36
N HIS A 374 -16.65 -16.80 -18.10
CA HIS A 374 -16.00 -17.97 -17.50
C HIS A 374 -17.01 -18.89 -16.79
N HIS A 375 -17.69 -19.72 -17.59
CA HIS A 375 -18.67 -20.73 -17.14
C HIS A 375 -18.05 -21.89 -16.32
N THR A 376 -16.75 -22.15 -16.43
CA THR A 376 -16.11 -23.31 -15.75
C THR A 376 -16.09 -23.19 -14.22
N MET A 377 -16.18 -21.97 -13.67
CA MET A 377 -16.21 -21.74 -12.22
C MET A 377 -17.62 -21.94 -11.65
N THR A 378 -18.63 -21.46 -12.36
CA THR A 378 -20.05 -21.67 -12.02
C THR A 378 -20.45 -23.13 -12.19
N GLN A 379 -19.86 -23.81 -13.19
CA GLN A 379 -20.21 -25.16 -13.66
C GLN A 379 -21.63 -25.22 -14.25
N ASP A 380 -22.04 -24.11 -14.87
CA ASP A 380 -23.38 -23.85 -15.36
C ASP A 380 -23.29 -23.11 -16.72
N PRO A 381 -23.94 -23.60 -17.79
CA PRO A 381 -23.89 -22.96 -19.11
C PRO A 381 -24.62 -21.62 -19.17
N ASP A 382 -25.61 -21.37 -18.30
CA ASP A 382 -26.48 -20.19 -18.31
C ASP A 382 -26.18 -19.22 -17.15
N PHE A 383 -25.01 -19.37 -16.52
CA PHE A 383 -24.48 -18.52 -15.45
C PHE A 383 -22.95 -18.40 -15.58
N PHE A 384 -22.40 -17.19 -15.61
CA PHE A 384 -20.96 -16.96 -15.75
C PHE A 384 -20.41 -15.94 -14.75
N VAL A 385 -19.08 -15.91 -14.66
CA VAL A 385 -18.28 -14.91 -13.96
C VAL A 385 -17.27 -14.28 -14.91
N HIS A 386 -16.81 -13.06 -14.60
CA HIS A 386 -15.83 -12.32 -15.40
C HIS A 386 -14.49 -13.06 -15.51
N GLY A 387 -14.06 -13.41 -16.72
CA GLY A 387 -12.91 -14.28 -16.98
C GLY A 387 -11.60 -13.79 -16.38
N GLY A 388 -11.28 -12.51 -16.54
CA GLY A 388 -10.11 -11.92 -15.89
C GLY A 388 -10.13 -12.03 -14.35
N ALA A 389 -11.32 -11.93 -13.73
CA ALA A 389 -11.45 -12.05 -12.28
C ALA A 389 -11.41 -13.52 -11.83
N ALA A 390 -11.97 -14.43 -12.62
CA ALA A 390 -11.89 -15.87 -12.40
C ALA A 390 -10.45 -16.37 -12.40
N GLY A 391 -9.64 -15.98 -13.39
CA GLY A 391 -8.22 -16.34 -13.45
C GLY A 391 -7.43 -15.82 -12.25
N THR A 392 -7.60 -14.54 -11.89
CA THR A 392 -6.95 -13.97 -10.69
C THR A 392 -7.36 -14.71 -9.41
N VAL A 393 -8.66 -14.90 -9.17
CA VAL A 393 -9.13 -15.53 -7.93
C VAL A 393 -8.78 -17.01 -7.87
N GLN A 394 -8.78 -17.74 -8.99
CA GLN A 394 -8.30 -19.14 -9.05
C GLN A 394 -6.83 -19.26 -8.63
N ALA A 395 -5.95 -18.39 -9.16
CA ALA A 395 -4.53 -18.40 -8.85
C ALA A 395 -4.26 -18.24 -7.34
N VAL A 396 -5.05 -17.41 -6.64
CA VAL A 396 -4.91 -17.23 -5.19
C VAL A 396 -5.72 -18.24 -4.36
N SER A 397 -6.79 -18.84 -4.91
CA SER A 397 -7.73 -19.71 -4.17
C SER A 397 -7.03 -20.87 -3.46
N PHE A 398 -6.07 -21.53 -4.12
CA PHE A 398 -5.35 -22.67 -3.51
C PHE A 398 -4.66 -22.30 -2.18
N TRP A 399 -4.03 -21.12 -2.11
CA TRP A 399 -3.41 -20.61 -0.88
C TRP A 399 -4.43 -20.02 0.10
N LEU A 400 -5.42 -19.30 -0.43
CA LEU A 400 -6.50 -18.70 0.37
C LEU A 400 -7.26 -19.76 1.15
N GLU A 401 -7.53 -20.92 0.58
CA GLU A 401 -8.33 -21.95 1.24
C GLU A 401 -7.73 -22.40 2.58
N GLN A 402 -6.46 -22.80 2.62
CA GLN A 402 -5.86 -23.21 3.89
C GLN A 402 -5.69 -22.03 4.85
N SER A 403 -5.15 -20.91 4.37
CA SER A 403 -4.81 -19.75 5.21
C SER A 403 -6.05 -19.03 5.77
N LEU A 404 -7.13 -18.94 4.99
CA LEU A 404 -8.38 -18.33 5.40
C LEU A 404 -9.23 -19.28 6.24
N LEU A 405 -9.23 -20.59 6.01
CA LEU A 405 -9.96 -21.54 6.88
C LEU A 405 -9.37 -21.57 8.30
N GLU A 406 -8.04 -21.59 8.46
CA GLU A 406 -7.43 -21.45 9.80
C GLU A 406 -7.74 -20.08 10.41
N ARG A 407 -7.64 -18.99 9.65
CA ARG A 407 -8.03 -17.64 10.11
C ARG A 407 -9.49 -17.58 10.57
N LEU A 408 -10.40 -18.29 9.88
CA LEU A 408 -11.82 -18.38 10.24
C LEU A 408 -12.05 -19.20 11.51
N LYS A 409 -11.32 -20.31 11.74
CA LYS A 409 -11.37 -21.03 13.02
C LYS A 409 -10.95 -20.13 14.18
N THR A 410 -9.78 -19.50 14.08
CA THR A 410 -9.27 -18.57 15.10
C THR A 410 -10.21 -17.37 15.30
N ALA A 411 -10.83 -16.85 14.24
CA ALA A 411 -11.83 -15.79 14.34
C ALA A 411 -13.08 -16.24 15.10
N ARG A 412 -13.62 -17.43 14.78
CA ARG A 412 -14.79 -18.03 15.45
C ARG A 412 -14.53 -18.25 16.94
N GLU A 413 -13.35 -18.75 17.30
CA GLU A 413 -12.89 -18.95 18.68
C GLU A 413 -12.78 -17.63 19.43
N ASN A 414 -12.27 -16.57 18.80
CA ASN A 414 -12.16 -15.22 19.37
C ASN A 414 -13.48 -14.40 19.36
N GLY A 415 -14.61 -15.05 19.02
CA GLY A 415 -15.95 -14.46 19.09
C GLY A 415 -16.46 -13.75 17.84
N VAL A 416 -15.73 -13.80 16.71
CA VAL A 416 -16.22 -13.26 15.42
C VAL A 416 -17.43 -14.06 14.94
N ARG A 417 -18.47 -13.38 14.46
CA ARG A 417 -19.68 -14.02 13.88
C ARG A 417 -20.12 -13.46 12.53
N SER A 418 -19.48 -12.40 12.03
CA SER A 418 -19.69 -11.90 10.67
C SER A 418 -18.35 -11.79 9.91
N VAL A 419 -18.40 -12.09 8.60
CA VAL A 419 -17.27 -12.00 7.67
C VAL A 419 -17.65 -11.07 6.51
N ILE A 420 -16.84 -10.04 6.27
CA ILE A 420 -17.06 -9.06 5.20
C ILE A 420 -15.93 -9.15 4.18
N PHE A 421 -16.27 -9.56 2.96
CA PHE A 421 -15.40 -9.38 1.79
C PHE A 421 -15.51 -7.92 1.32
N THR A 422 -14.39 -7.25 1.06
CA THR A 422 -14.40 -5.83 0.69
C THR A 422 -13.29 -5.44 -0.28
N GLY A 423 -13.51 -4.36 -1.03
CA GLY A 423 -12.55 -3.82 -1.98
C GLY A 423 -13.15 -2.70 -2.83
N HIS A 424 -12.28 -1.87 -3.37
CA HIS A 424 -12.61 -0.83 -4.35
C HIS A 424 -12.34 -1.33 -5.78
N SER A 425 -13.16 -0.90 -6.75
CA SER A 425 -12.96 -1.16 -8.18
C SER A 425 -12.70 -2.65 -8.49
N LEU A 426 -11.59 -2.98 -9.17
CA LEU A 426 -11.14 -4.36 -9.42
C LEU A 426 -10.99 -5.20 -8.13
N GLY A 427 -10.59 -4.58 -7.00
CA GLY A 427 -10.60 -5.25 -5.69
C GLY A 427 -12.00 -5.67 -5.24
N GLY A 428 -13.01 -4.85 -5.55
CA GLY A 428 -14.42 -5.19 -5.35
C GLY A 428 -14.86 -6.40 -6.17
N MET A 429 -14.33 -6.59 -7.39
CA MET A 429 -14.60 -7.79 -8.18
C MET A 429 -14.13 -9.07 -7.49
N TYR A 430 -12.90 -9.04 -6.96
CA TYR A 430 -12.31 -10.20 -6.28
C TYR A 430 -13.04 -10.52 -4.97
N ALA A 431 -13.45 -9.49 -4.21
CA ALA A 431 -14.28 -9.62 -3.02
C ALA A 431 -15.65 -10.28 -3.34
N ALA A 432 -16.34 -9.78 -4.38
CA ALA A 432 -17.63 -10.32 -4.81
C ALA A 432 -17.51 -11.75 -5.36
N LEU A 433 -16.42 -12.08 -6.03
CA LEU A 433 -16.18 -13.44 -6.56
C LEU A 433 -15.80 -14.44 -5.46
N LEU A 434 -15.04 -14.03 -4.44
CA LEU A 434 -14.78 -14.89 -3.27
C LEU A 434 -16.06 -15.09 -2.44
N PHE A 435 -16.90 -14.07 -2.32
CA PHE A 435 -18.24 -14.18 -1.72
C PHE A 435 -19.12 -15.21 -2.47
N TYR A 436 -19.07 -15.26 -3.81
CA TYR A 436 -19.71 -16.32 -4.59
C TYR A 436 -19.14 -17.72 -4.27
N ILE A 437 -17.81 -17.87 -4.21
CA ILE A 437 -17.15 -19.14 -3.89
C ILE A 437 -17.55 -19.63 -2.48
N PHE A 438 -17.68 -18.72 -1.52
CA PHE A 438 -18.16 -19.02 -0.15
C PHE A 438 -19.61 -19.51 -0.15
N TRP A 439 -20.52 -18.84 -0.87
CA TRP A 439 -21.90 -19.31 -1.06
C TRP A 439 -21.94 -20.69 -1.71
N LYS A 440 -21.19 -20.89 -2.80
CA LYS A 440 -21.14 -22.16 -3.52
C LYS A 440 -20.65 -23.30 -2.62
N LYS A 441 -19.58 -23.10 -1.83
CA LYS A 441 -19.08 -24.12 -0.88
C LYS A 441 -20.02 -24.44 0.28
N LYS A 442 -20.82 -23.45 0.73
CA LYS A 442 -21.85 -23.65 1.76
C LYS A 442 -23.08 -24.41 1.20
N LYS A 443 -23.34 -24.33 -0.10
CA LYS A 443 -24.45 -25.00 -0.80
C LYS A 443 -24.09 -26.39 -1.33
N ASP A 444 -23.01 -26.50 -2.09
CA ASP A 444 -22.71 -27.66 -2.94
C ASP A 444 -21.90 -28.77 -2.21
N GLY A 445 -21.68 -28.61 -0.90
CA GLY A 445 -21.09 -29.65 -0.06
C GLY A 445 -19.56 -29.73 -0.13
N ALA A 446 -18.87 -28.72 0.42
CA ALA A 446 -17.52 -28.92 0.93
C ALA A 446 -17.51 -30.00 2.06
N SER A 447 -16.34 -30.34 2.63
CA SER A 447 -16.31 -31.28 3.76
C SER A 447 -17.22 -30.78 4.90
N LYS A 448 -17.80 -31.71 5.67
CA LYS A 448 -18.77 -31.37 6.73
C LYS A 448 -18.22 -30.33 7.71
N ASP A 449 -16.92 -30.37 7.98
CA ASP A 449 -16.22 -29.44 8.87
C ASP A 449 -16.14 -28.02 8.27
N VAL A 450 -15.91 -27.90 6.95
CA VAL A 450 -15.92 -26.62 6.24
C VAL A 450 -17.34 -26.06 6.14
N VAL A 451 -18.34 -26.88 5.80
CA VAL A 451 -19.74 -26.44 5.77
C VAL A 451 -20.22 -26.01 7.16
N SER A 452 -19.82 -26.73 8.22
CA SER A 452 -20.06 -26.36 9.61
C SER A 452 -19.41 -25.02 9.96
N LEU A 453 -18.10 -24.87 9.72
CA LEU A 453 -17.36 -23.63 9.98
C LEU A 453 -17.95 -22.42 9.25
N LEU A 454 -18.34 -22.58 7.98
CA LEU A 454 -18.98 -21.52 7.18
C LEU A 454 -20.46 -21.30 7.51
N SER A 455 -21.08 -22.16 8.32
CA SER A 455 -22.47 -21.99 8.78
C SER A 455 -22.59 -21.07 9.98
N ASP A 456 -21.59 -21.06 10.86
CA ASP A 456 -21.50 -20.20 12.05
C ASP A 456 -21.22 -18.71 11.76
N PHE A 457 -20.97 -18.35 10.50
CA PHE A 457 -20.77 -16.97 10.06
C PHE A 457 -21.97 -16.44 9.28
N ASP A 458 -22.40 -15.24 9.66
CA ASP A 458 -22.97 -14.28 8.71
C ASP A 458 -21.88 -13.90 7.70
N VAL A 459 -22.21 -13.94 6.41
CA VAL A 459 -21.25 -13.69 5.33
C VAL A 459 -21.82 -12.61 4.45
N ARG A 460 -21.08 -11.51 4.34
CA ARG A 460 -21.47 -10.30 3.60
C ARG A 460 -20.37 -9.85 2.64
N CYS A 461 -20.73 -8.98 1.71
CA CYS A 461 -19.80 -8.34 0.79
C CYS A 461 -20.12 -6.84 0.72
N VAL A 462 -19.12 -5.99 0.87
CA VAL A 462 -19.28 -4.52 0.86
C VAL A 462 -18.22 -3.94 -0.06
N THR A 463 -18.65 -3.42 -1.21
CA THR A 463 -17.76 -3.00 -2.30
C THR A 463 -18.01 -1.56 -2.72
N PHE A 464 -17.00 -0.93 -3.32
CA PHE A 464 -17.00 0.49 -3.64
C PHE A 464 -16.54 0.70 -5.09
N GLY A 465 -17.38 1.28 -5.94
CA GLY A 465 -17.03 1.50 -7.34
C GLY A 465 -16.81 0.22 -8.15
N SER A 466 -17.30 -0.95 -7.68
CA SER A 466 -17.01 -2.23 -8.34
C SER A 466 -17.78 -2.38 -9.67
N PRO A 467 -17.13 -2.76 -10.77
CA PRO A 467 -17.81 -3.13 -12.02
C PRO A 467 -18.57 -4.46 -11.87
N MET A 468 -19.35 -4.83 -12.89
CA MET A 468 -20.17 -6.06 -12.89
C MET A 468 -19.29 -7.31 -13.05
N VAL A 469 -19.55 -8.32 -12.21
CA VAL A 469 -18.76 -9.57 -12.11
C VAL A 469 -19.48 -10.78 -12.67
N PHE A 470 -20.82 -10.76 -12.66
CA PHE A 470 -21.69 -11.92 -12.91
C PHE A 470 -22.63 -11.65 -14.09
N GLY A 471 -23.21 -12.71 -14.64
CA GLY A 471 -24.33 -12.60 -15.57
C GLY A 471 -24.91 -13.97 -15.93
N GLY A 472 -26.02 -13.96 -16.64
CA GLY A 472 -26.87 -15.13 -16.85
C GLY A 472 -28.02 -15.24 -15.83
N ASP A 473 -28.98 -16.10 -16.14
CA ASP A 473 -30.30 -16.12 -15.50
C ASP A 473 -30.78 -17.54 -15.11
N SER A 474 -29.87 -18.51 -15.07
CA SER A 474 -30.12 -19.89 -14.62
C SER A 474 -30.72 -19.99 -13.20
N PRO A 475 -31.29 -21.14 -12.80
CA PRO A 475 -31.72 -21.37 -11.42
C PRO A 475 -30.59 -21.21 -10.37
N GLN A 476 -29.33 -21.47 -10.74
CA GLN A 476 -28.19 -21.20 -9.85
C GLN A 476 -27.84 -19.72 -9.80
N ALA A 477 -27.90 -19.01 -10.94
CA ALA A 477 -27.73 -17.56 -11.00
C ALA A 477 -28.77 -16.84 -10.14
N GLN A 478 -30.06 -17.12 -10.31
CA GLN A 478 -31.12 -16.47 -9.52
C GLN A 478 -30.97 -16.79 -8.02
N ALA A 479 -30.68 -18.05 -7.66
CA ALA A 479 -30.47 -18.43 -6.25
C ALA A 479 -29.25 -17.73 -5.61
N PHE A 480 -28.19 -17.44 -6.38
CA PHE A 480 -27.08 -16.62 -5.89
C PHE A 480 -27.45 -15.13 -5.83
N LYS A 481 -28.20 -14.62 -6.81
CA LYS A 481 -28.69 -13.24 -6.89
C LYS A 481 -29.62 -12.90 -5.72
N GLU A 482 -30.51 -13.80 -5.33
CA GLU A 482 -31.38 -13.67 -4.14
C GLU A 482 -30.61 -13.70 -2.81
N PHE A 483 -29.44 -14.34 -2.77
CA PHE A 483 -28.54 -14.34 -1.62
C PHE A 483 -27.69 -13.06 -1.59
N ALA A 484 -27.12 -12.68 -2.73
CA ALA A 484 -26.34 -11.46 -2.91
C ALA A 484 -27.17 -10.19 -2.65
N ALA A 485 -28.44 -10.14 -3.05
CA ALA A 485 -29.35 -9.04 -2.74
C ALA A 485 -29.70 -8.88 -1.24
N LYS A 486 -29.21 -9.78 -0.37
CA LYS A 486 -29.36 -9.71 1.10
C LYS A 486 -28.02 -9.56 1.82
N GLY A 487 -26.98 -10.22 1.34
CA GLY A 487 -25.64 -10.20 1.94
C GLY A 487 -24.65 -9.21 1.33
N ALA A 488 -24.85 -8.78 0.07
CA ALA A 488 -23.88 -8.01 -0.69
C ALA A 488 -24.40 -6.63 -1.10
N VAL A 489 -23.54 -5.61 -0.98
CA VAL A 489 -23.79 -4.24 -1.41
C VAL A 489 -22.60 -3.68 -2.21
N ASN A 490 -22.91 -2.91 -3.24
CA ASN A 490 -21.96 -2.11 -4.02
C ASN A 490 -22.38 -0.64 -3.91
N TYR A 491 -21.57 0.14 -3.20
CA TYR A 491 -21.70 1.58 -3.14
C TYR A 491 -21.14 2.18 -4.42
N ILE A 492 -21.94 3.02 -5.07
CA ILE A 492 -21.60 3.65 -6.34
C ILE A 492 -21.78 5.17 -6.24
N ASN A 493 -20.79 5.94 -6.68
CA ASN A 493 -20.92 7.38 -6.81
C ASN A 493 -21.75 7.70 -8.06
N GLU A 494 -22.64 8.69 -7.98
CA GLU A 494 -23.64 8.93 -9.03
C GLU A 494 -23.05 9.09 -10.44
N ASN A 495 -21.88 9.74 -10.57
CA ASN A 495 -21.20 9.93 -11.85
C ASN A 495 -20.11 8.89 -12.15
N ASP A 496 -19.86 7.88 -11.30
CA ASP A 496 -18.79 6.91 -11.54
C ASP A 496 -19.13 5.98 -12.73
N PRO A 497 -18.30 5.93 -13.80
CA PRO A 497 -18.50 5.01 -14.91
C PRO A 497 -18.11 3.56 -14.60
N CYS A 498 -17.24 3.30 -13.62
CA CYS A 498 -16.66 1.96 -13.42
C CYS A 498 -17.71 0.92 -12.99
N PRO A 499 -18.62 1.19 -12.04
CA PRO A 499 -19.76 0.29 -11.76
C PRO A 499 -20.65 -0.02 -12.95
N ARG A 500 -20.63 0.82 -13.98
CA ARG A 500 -21.52 0.76 -15.14
C ARG A 500 -20.92 -0.07 -16.28
N ALA A 501 -19.62 -0.35 -16.21
CA ALA A 501 -19.00 -1.42 -16.97
C ALA A 501 -19.52 -2.78 -16.47
N TRP A 502 -19.97 -3.69 -17.34
CA TRP A 502 -19.83 -3.73 -18.80
C TRP A 502 -21.12 -3.32 -19.53
N GLY A 503 -22.25 -3.98 -19.25
CA GLY A 503 -23.48 -3.89 -20.03
C GLY A 503 -24.30 -2.59 -19.91
N THR A 504 -23.82 -1.54 -19.23
CA THR A 504 -24.55 -0.27 -19.08
C THR A 504 -23.76 0.97 -19.52
N ILE A 505 -22.68 0.79 -20.28
CA ILE A 505 -21.85 1.88 -20.79
C ILE A 505 -21.42 1.61 -22.25
N ASN A 506 -21.30 2.66 -23.07
CA ASN A 506 -20.70 2.51 -24.40
C ASN A 506 -19.17 2.39 -24.24
N LEU A 507 -18.61 1.20 -24.52
CA LEU A 507 -17.19 0.92 -24.28
C LEU A 507 -16.27 1.84 -25.11
N ARG A 508 -16.60 2.10 -26.38
CA ARG A 508 -15.84 3.01 -27.24
C ARG A 508 -15.77 4.42 -26.66
N GLN A 509 -16.91 4.99 -26.27
CA GLN A 509 -17.01 6.30 -25.65
C GLN A 509 -16.30 6.34 -24.28
N PHE A 510 -16.38 5.26 -23.49
CA PHE A 510 -15.66 5.16 -22.21
C PHE A 510 -14.14 5.23 -22.42
N VAL A 511 -13.60 4.41 -23.34
CA VAL A 511 -12.16 4.39 -23.66
C VAL A 511 -11.70 5.76 -24.14
N GLU A 512 -12.49 6.44 -24.98
CA GLU A 512 -12.21 7.82 -25.40
C GLU A 512 -12.22 8.83 -24.25
N VAL A 513 -13.22 8.80 -23.38
CA VAL A 513 -13.31 9.72 -22.23
C VAL A 513 -12.20 9.47 -21.24
N ALA A 514 -11.94 8.21 -20.89
CA ALA A 514 -10.87 7.84 -19.97
C ALA A 514 -9.48 8.21 -20.53
N THR A 515 -9.25 8.02 -21.83
CA THR A 515 -8.05 8.53 -22.52
C THR A 515 -7.92 10.05 -22.38
N LYS A 516 -9.01 10.81 -22.63
CA LYS A 516 -9.04 12.27 -22.50
C LYS A 516 -8.85 12.75 -21.04
N SER A 517 -9.31 11.99 -20.04
CA SER A 517 -9.10 12.29 -18.62
C SER A 517 -7.66 12.02 -18.16
N VAL A 518 -7.02 10.93 -18.65
CA VAL A 518 -5.59 10.66 -18.44
C VAL A 518 -4.73 11.75 -19.11
N GLN A 519 -5.06 12.15 -20.34
CA GLN A 519 -4.39 13.26 -21.04
C GLN A 519 -4.48 14.60 -20.28
N LYS A 520 -5.47 14.77 -19.40
CA LYS A 520 -5.67 15.95 -18.56
C LYS A 520 -5.12 15.81 -17.13
N GLY A 521 -4.48 14.69 -16.78
CA GLY A 521 -3.98 14.43 -15.42
C GLY A 521 -5.07 14.24 -14.35
N LEU A 522 -6.33 13.97 -14.75
CA LEU A 522 -7.47 13.91 -13.83
C LEU A 522 -7.58 12.58 -13.04
N VAL A 523 -6.56 11.72 -13.12
CA VAL A 523 -6.56 10.34 -12.59
C VAL A 523 -5.52 10.13 -11.49
N ASP A 524 -4.62 11.11 -11.27
CA ASP A 524 -3.39 10.89 -10.49
C ASP A 524 -3.55 10.86 -8.96
N GLN A 525 -4.77 10.88 -8.42
CA GLN A 525 -4.99 10.98 -6.97
C GLN A 525 -4.62 9.74 -6.14
N LEU A 526 -4.49 8.53 -6.73
CA LEU A 526 -4.12 7.31 -6.00
C LEU A 526 -3.31 6.29 -6.82
N GLY A 527 -2.22 6.75 -7.45
CA GLY A 527 -1.15 5.88 -7.95
C GLY A 527 -1.02 5.70 -9.47
N SER A 528 -1.37 6.71 -10.27
CA SER A 528 -1.17 6.72 -11.73
C SER A 528 0.24 7.25 -12.13
N VAL A 529 0.63 7.01 -13.38
CA VAL A 529 2.01 7.18 -13.89
C VAL A 529 2.27 8.61 -14.41
N LYS A 530 3.40 9.20 -13.96
CA LYS A 530 4.04 10.46 -14.42
C LYS A 530 3.52 10.99 -15.78
N GLY A 531 2.65 12.01 -15.75
CA GLY A 531 1.99 12.56 -16.93
C GLY A 531 2.88 13.45 -17.82
N PHE A 532 3.44 12.89 -18.89
CA PHE A 532 3.51 13.53 -20.22
C PHE A 532 3.78 12.50 -21.33
N VAL A 533 4.73 11.59 -21.11
CA VAL A 533 4.99 10.46 -22.04
C VAL A 533 3.82 9.47 -22.02
N ALA A 534 3.27 9.22 -20.82
CA ALA A 534 2.11 8.36 -20.64
C ALA A 534 0.89 8.81 -21.48
N SER A 535 0.64 10.11 -21.62
CA SER A 535 -0.57 10.59 -22.32
C SER A 535 -0.56 10.29 -23.83
N GLN A 536 0.62 10.21 -24.46
CA GLN A 536 0.78 9.80 -25.85
C GLN A 536 0.74 8.27 -26.00
N VAL A 537 1.43 7.53 -25.14
CA VAL A 537 1.40 6.05 -25.15
C VAL A 537 -0.01 5.51 -24.89
N VAL A 538 -0.74 6.11 -23.95
CA VAL A 538 -2.14 5.79 -23.65
C VAL A 538 -3.05 6.10 -24.84
N ALA A 539 -2.88 7.26 -25.49
CA ALA A 539 -3.66 7.58 -26.68
C ALA A 539 -3.40 6.59 -27.83
N ALA A 540 -2.13 6.20 -28.04
CA ALA A 540 -1.76 5.21 -29.05
C ALA A 540 -2.31 3.81 -28.71
N ALA A 541 -2.22 3.38 -27.45
CA ALA A 541 -2.73 2.08 -27.00
C ALA A 541 -4.27 2.02 -27.01
N ALA A 542 -4.95 3.09 -26.61
CA ALA A 542 -6.40 3.23 -26.72
C ALA A 542 -6.86 3.24 -28.18
N GLN A 543 -6.17 3.96 -29.07
CA GLN A 543 -6.46 3.91 -30.51
C GLN A 543 -6.19 2.50 -31.08
N HIS A 544 -5.11 1.83 -30.69
CA HIS A 544 -4.85 0.45 -31.11
C HIS A 544 -5.98 -0.50 -30.65
N PHE A 545 -6.42 -0.38 -29.39
CA PHE A 545 -7.53 -1.15 -28.82
C PHE A 545 -8.86 -0.87 -29.52
N LEU A 546 -9.21 0.41 -29.76
CA LEU A 546 -10.43 0.82 -30.48
C LEU A 546 -10.45 0.44 -31.97
N ASN A 547 -9.28 0.20 -32.56
CA ASN A 547 -9.09 -0.20 -33.95
C ASN A 547 -8.78 -1.70 -34.10
N ARG A 548 -8.84 -2.48 -33.02
CA ARG A 548 -8.79 -3.96 -33.08
C ARG A 548 -9.96 -4.49 -33.92
N PRO A 549 -9.71 -5.43 -34.86
CA PRO A 549 -10.76 -5.96 -35.72
C PRO A 549 -11.82 -6.75 -34.93
N ASP A 550 -11.48 -7.26 -33.74
CA ASP A 550 -12.38 -8.01 -32.85
C ASP A 550 -13.06 -7.15 -31.77
N PHE A 551 -12.86 -5.82 -31.75
CA PHE A 551 -13.43 -4.92 -30.72
C PHE A 551 -14.95 -5.03 -30.60
N TYR A 552 -15.68 -5.28 -31.69
CA TYR A 552 -17.15 -5.42 -31.65
C TYR A 552 -17.61 -6.62 -30.80
N LEU A 553 -16.81 -7.69 -30.71
CA LEU A 553 -17.11 -8.85 -29.87
C LEU A 553 -17.06 -8.48 -28.38
N LEU A 554 -16.20 -7.52 -27.98
CA LEU A 554 -16.15 -7.02 -26.61
C LEU A 554 -17.44 -6.28 -26.22
N GLU A 555 -18.06 -5.56 -27.16
CA GLU A 555 -19.37 -4.93 -26.95
C GLU A 555 -20.51 -5.97 -26.87
N ASP A 556 -20.38 -7.13 -27.52
CA ASP A 556 -21.31 -8.26 -27.35
C ASP A 556 -21.13 -9.00 -26.02
N PHE A 557 -19.88 -9.34 -25.64
CA PHE A 557 -19.56 -9.95 -24.35
C PHE A 557 -19.91 -9.04 -23.16
N ALA A 558 -19.93 -7.72 -23.33
CA ALA A 558 -20.32 -6.77 -22.29
C ALA A 558 -21.81 -6.82 -21.91
N LYS A 559 -22.70 -7.05 -22.89
CA LYS A 559 -24.17 -6.95 -22.72
C LYS A 559 -24.78 -7.85 -21.63
N PRO A 560 -24.41 -9.13 -21.46
CA PRO A 560 -25.08 -10.03 -20.51
C PRO A 560 -24.66 -9.85 -19.05
N TYR A 561 -23.67 -9.00 -18.74
CA TYR A 561 -23.24 -8.74 -17.36
C TYR A 561 -24.27 -7.95 -16.56
N GLN A 562 -24.45 -8.32 -15.29
CA GLN A 562 -25.44 -7.75 -14.37
C GLN A 562 -24.84 -7.50 -12.97
N HIS A 563 -25.43 -6.58 -12.22
CA HIS A 563 -25.21 -6.50 -10.77
C HIS A 563 -26.08 -7.51 -10.04
N PHE A 564 -25.46 -8.27 -9.13
CA PHE A 564 -26.14 -9.24 -8.26
C PHE A 564 -26.22 -8.74 -6.80
N ALA A 565 -25.38 -7.78 -6.41
CA ALA A 565 -25.42 -7.10 -5.12
C ALA A 565 -26.46 -5.97 -5.11
N GLU A 566 -26.91 -5.53 -3.93
CA GLU A 566 -27.69 -4.30 -3.77
C GLU A 566 -26.85 -3.10 -4.25
N LEU A 567 -27.46 -2.21 -5.06
CA LEU A 567 -26.84 -0.94 -5.44
C LEU A 567 -27.29 0.20 -4.53
N LYS A 568 -26.33 0.87 -3.90
CA LYS A 568 -26.53 2.09 -3.10
C LYS A 568 -25.82 3.27 -3.78
N VAL A 569 -26.60 4.21 -4.32
CA VAL A 569 -26.08 5.36 -5.07
C VAL A 569 -25.81 6.52 -4.11
N LEU A 570 -24.57 6.98 -4.04
CA LEU A 570 -24.14 8.17 -3.30
C LEU A 570 -24.29 9.41 -4.19
N SER A 571 -25.23 10.30 -3.82
CA SER A 571 -25.52 11.56 -4.52
C SER A 571 -25.14 12.79 -3.71
N SER A 572 -24.54 13.76 -4.40
CA SER A 572 -24.13 15.06 -3.88
C SER A 572 -25.20 16.15 -3.99
N HIS A 573 -26.40 15.85 -4.51
CA HIS A 573 -27.38 16.86 -4.95
C HIS A 573 -28.80 16.72 -4.38
N ARG A 574 -29.02 15.81 -3.41
CA ARG A 574 -30.33 15.54 -2.76
C ARG A 574 -31.50 15.22 -3.72
N GLN A 575 -31.21 14.86 -4.97
CA GLN A 575 -32.19 14.54 -6.01
C GLN A 575 -32.18 13.05 -6.34
N VAL A 576 -33.34 12.49 -6.70
CA VAL A 576 -33.52 11.04 -6.86
C VAL A 576 -32.91 10.54 -8.18
N ALA A 577 -31.59 10.45 -8.23
CA ALA A 577 -30.85 9.74 -9.26
C ALA A 577 -31.10 8.22 -9.09
N ARG A 578 -31.76 7.60 -10.07
CA ARG A 578 -31.95 6.14 -10.11
C ARG A 578 -30.76 5.47 -10.81
N TRP A 579 -30.61 4.17 -10.63
CA TRP A 579 -29.82 3.34 -11.53
C TRP A 579 -30.50 3.24 -12.91
N LYS A 580 -30.33 4.28 -13.75
CA LYS A 580 -30.58 4.32 -15.20
C LYS A 580 -30.09 5.64 -15.81
N GLU A 581 -29.84 5.62 -17.11
CA GLU A 581 -29.29 6.71 -17.95
C GLU A 581 -28.09 7.46 -17.36
N PHE A 582 -26.90 6.94 -17.66
CA PHE A 582 -25.62 7.57 -17.36
C PHE A 582 -25.07 8.26 -18.61
N GLN A 583 -24.60 9.51 -18.46
CA GLN A 583 -23.90 10.23 -19.52
C GLN A 583 -22.41 10.36 -19.17
N LEU A 584 -21.54 9.95 -20.10
CA LEU A 584 -20.09 10.05 -19.96
C LEU A 584 -19.62 11.51 -20.07
N THR A 585 -19.33 12.13 -18.93
CA THR A 585 -18.75 13.48 -18.85
C THR A 585 -17.21 13.42 -18.74
N PRO A 586 -16.45 14.46 -19.14
CA PRO A 586 -14.99 14.48 -19.01
C PRO A 586 -14.44 14.34 -17.58
N ASP A 587 -15.30 14.61 -16.59
CA ASP A 587 -14.99 14.67 -15.16
C ASP A 587 -15.49 13.44 -14.38
N CYS A 588 -16.24 12.53 -15.02
CA CYS A 588 -16.91 11.39 -14.37
C CYS A 588 -15.95 10.45 -13.60
N LEU A 589 -14.67 10.41 -13.99
CA LEU A 589 -13.64 9.60 -13.33
C LEU A 589 -13.14 10.16 -12.00
N LYS A 590 -13.41 11.44 -11.67
CA LYS A 590 -13.14 11.99 -10.33
C LYS A 590 -13.95 11.26 -9.26
N ASP A 591 -15.19 10.91 -9.58
CA ASP A 591 -16.10 10.14 -8.74
C ASP A 591 -15.64 8.69 -8.52
N HIS A 592 -14.67 8.17 -9.30
CA HIS A 592 -14.13 6.82 -9.10
C HIS A 592 -13.08 6.75 -7.97
N SER A 593 -12.57 7.88 -7.46
CA SER A 593 -11.57 7.88 -6.37
C SER A 593 -12.11 7.16 -5.12
N VAL A 594 -11.37 6.19 -4.59
CA VAL A 594 -11.77 5.51 -3.34
C VAL A 594 -11.88 6.48 -2.16
N MET A 595 -11.11 7.58 -2.15
CA MET A 595 -11.29 8.63 -1.15
C MET A 595 -12.63 9.39 -1.33
N ALA A 596 -13.10 9.59 -2.56
CA ALA A 596 -14.44 10.14 -2.79
C ALA A 596 -15.54 9.19 -2.31
N TYR A 597 -15.32 7.87 -2.43
CA TYR A 597 -16.19 6.85 -1.83
C TYR A 597 -16.22 6.90 -0.30
N VAL A 598 -15.06 6.93 0.37
CA VAL A 598 -15.02 7.01 1.84
C VAL A 598 -15.69 8.31 2.31
N THR A 599 -15.30 9.46 1.77
CA THR A 599 -15.86 10.77 2.16
C THR A 599 -17.38 10.81 2.01
N ARG A 600 -17.92 10.51 0.81
CA ARG A 600 -19.38 10.54 0.57
C ARG A 600 -20.17 9.51 1.37
N LEU A 601 -19.55 8.38 1.74
CA LEU A 601 -20.19 7.39 2.60
C LEU A 601 -20.28 7.88 4.05
N PHE A 602 -19.23 8.51 4.57
CA PHE A 602 -19.26 9.14 5.90
C PHE A 602 -20.21 10.35 5.92
N ASP A 603 -20.16 11.22 4.92
CA ASP A 603 -21.06 12.39 4.78
C ASP A 603 -22.55 12.00 4.62
N ALA A 604 -22.86 10.74 4.28
CA ALA A 604 -24.23 10.25 4.15
C ALA A 604 -24.74 9.43 5.35
N PHE A 605 -23.90 9.18 6.35
CA PHE A 605 -24.24 8.38 7.54
C PHE A 605 -23.72 8.92 8.87
N ASP A 606 -22.97 10.03 8.87
CA ASP A 606 -22.61 10.79 10.06
C ASP A 606 -23.42 12.09 10.08
N ASP A 607 -24.48 12.15 10.91
CA ASP A 607 -25.42 13.27 11.01
C ASP A 607 -24.76 14.63 11.38
N SER A 608 -23.48 14.63 11.76
CA SER A 608 -22.69 15.85 12.03
C SER A 608 -22.04 16.47 10.78
N ARG A 609 -22.09 15.79 9.63
CA ARG A 609 -21.38 16.14 8.38
C ARG A 609 -22.32 16.78 7.34
N PRO A 610 -21.77 17.56 6.38
CA PRO A 610 -22.55 18.17 5.31
C PRO A 610 -23.14 17.14 4.33
N GLU A 611 -24.09 17.60 3.52
CA GLU A 611 -25.21 16.78 3.02
C GLU A 611 -24.85 15.85 1.83
N CYS A 612 -24.63 14.55 2.09
CA CYS A 612 -24.65 13.50 1.05
C CYS A 612 -25.85 12.56 1.25
N HIS A 613 -26.39 11.99 0.17
CA HIS A 613 -27.57 11.11 0.21
C HIS A 613 -27.34 9.74 -0.41
N VAL A 614 -27.84 8.68 0.25
CA VAL A 614 -27.81 7.31 -0.26
C VAL A 614 -29.17 6.91 -0.84
N HIS A 615 -29.21 6.56 -2.12
CA HIS A 615 -30.39 6.00 -2.77
C HIS A 615 -30.25 4.48 -2.93
N THR A 616 -31.10 3.73 -2.24
CA THR A 616 -31.21 2.27 -2.41
C THR A 616 -31.97 1.92 -3.70
N GLN A 617 -31.66 0.76 -4.28
CA GLN A 617 -32.27 0.30 -5.52
C GLN A 617 -33.71 -0.20 -5.30
N THR A 618 -34.70 0.69 -5.36
CA THR A 618 -36.13 0.29 -5.40
C THR A 618 -36.43 -0.49 -6.69
N ALA A 619 -36.43 -1.82 -6.62
CA ALA A 619 -36.71 -2.69 -7.76
C ALA A 619 -38.16 -2.51 -8.25
N ARG A 620 -38.33 -1.94 -9.45
CA ARG A 620 -39.59 -2.07 -10.19
C ARG A 620 -39.59 -3.36 -10.99
N THR A 621 -40.18 -4.40 -10.41
CA THR A 621 -40.57 -5.62 -11.13
C THR A 621 -41.64 -5.26 -12.16
N VAL A 622 -41.22 -4.93 -13.38
CA VAL A 622 -42.16 -4.70 -14.49
C VAL A 622 -42.61 -6.05 -15.03
N LEU A 623 -43.71 -6.54 -14.49
CA LEU A 623 -44.50 -7.60 -15.12
C LEU A 623 -44.92 -7.13 -16.52
N ARG A 624 -44.23 -7.61 -17.55
CA ARG A 624 -44.79 -7.66 -18.91
C ARG A 624 -45.71 -8.89 -19.00
N GLY A 625 -46.87 -8.79 -18.37
CA GLY A 625 -48.02 -9.59 -18.76
C GLY A 625 -48.39 -9.26 -20.20
N GLY A 626 -48.74 -10.27 -20.98
CA GLY A 626 -49.02 -10.11 -22.41
C GLY A 626 -50.46 -9.71 -22.73
N ALA A 627 -50.62 -9.06 -23.88
CA ALA A 627 -51.72 -9.20 -24.81
C ALA A 627 -51.14 -9.03 -26.22
#